data_AF-A0A925WHK0-F1
#
_entry.id   AF-A0A925WHK0-F1
#
_cell.length_a   1.000
_cell.length_b   1.000
_cell.length_c   1.000
_cell.angle_alpha   90.00
_cell.angle_beta   90.00
_cell.angle_gamma   90.00
#
_symmetry.space_group_name_H-M   'P 1'
#
loop_
_entity.id
_entity.type
_entity.pdbx_description
1 polymer ?
#
loop_
_entity_poly.entity_id
_entity_poly.type
_entity_poly.pdbx_seq_one_letter_code
_entity_poly.pdbx_strand_id
1 'polypeptide(L)' 'MTAMIGIYCRGQHGSHGAGALCLECQQLQDYAGVRLERCRFGAEKPTCSNCPVHCYQKTRRDQVKAVMRYAGPRML' A
#
# COMPACT_ATOMS: atom_id res chain seq x y z
N MET A 1 1.66 -1.03 -6.02
CA MET A 1 1.39 -0.36 -4.72
C MET A 1 2.01 1.03 -4.65
N THR A 2 3.27 1.19 -5.08
CA THR A 2 4.05 2.44 -5.01
C THR A 2 3.34 3.66 -5.59
N ALA A 3 2.78 3.55 -6.80
CA ALA A 3 2.04 4.65 -7.43
C ALA A 3 0.84 5.12 -6.58
N MET A 4 0.05 4.17 -6.06
CA MET A 4 -1.11 4.46 -5.21
C MET A 4 -0.72 5.11 -3.89
N ILE A 5 0.33 4.60 -3.24
CA ILE A 5 0.85 5.19 -1.99
C ILE A 5 1.36 6.60 -2.25
N GLY A 6 2.02 6.86 -3.38
CA GLY A 6 2.47 8.19 -3.75
C GLY A 6 1.33 9.18 -4.04
N ILE A 7 0.22 8.74 -4.64
CA ILE A 7 -0.97 9.56 -4.83
C ILE A 7 -1.62 9.87 -3.47
N TYR A 8 -1.78 8.86 -2.62
CA TYR A 8 -2.35 9.03 -1.28
C TYR A 8 -1.50 9.96 -0.41
N CYS A 9 -0.18 9.75 -0.37
CA CYS A 9 0.74 10.55 0.41
C CYS A 9 0.66 12.03 0.03
N ARG A 10 0.74 12.34 -1.27
CA ARG A 10 0.65 13.72 -1.77
C ARG A 10 -0.69 14.38 -1.45
N GLY A 11 -1.78 13.62 -1.59
CA GLY A 11 -3.13 14.12 -1.39
C GLY A 11 -3.55 14.29 0.07
N GLN A 12 -3.07 13.43 0.97
CA GLN A 12 -3.49 13.40 2.37
C GLN A 12 -2.48 14.03 3.32
N HIS A 13 -1.18 13.92 3.03
CA HIS A 13 -0.07 14.37 3.89
C HIS A 13 0.73 15.53 3.30
N GLY A 14 0.36 15.98 2.09
CA GLY A 14 1.02 17.07 1.38
C GLY A 14 2.17 16.60 0.47
N SER A 15 2.72 17.53 -0.30
CA SER A 15 3.85 17.25 -1.17
C SER A 15 5.14 17.21 -0.37
N HIS A 16 5.93 16.15 -0.55
CA HIS A 16 7.26 16.03 0.02
C HIS A 16 8.31 16.27 -1.07
N GLY A 17 9.50 16.74 -0.68
CA GLY A 17 10.57 17.10 -1.60
C GLY A 17 10.93 15.95 -2.57
N ALA A 18 11.24 16.30 -3.82
CA ALA A 18 11.74 15.40 -4.87
C ALA A 18 10.96 14.08 -5.07
N GLY A 19 9.63 14.10 -4.94
CA GLY A 19 8.81 12.90 -5.19
C GLY A 19 8.95 11.82 -4.12
N ALA A 20 9.52 12.15 -2.96
CA ALA A 20 9.63 11.26 -1.82
C ALA A 20 8.25 11.02 -1.15
N LEU A 21 8.15 9.90 -0.44
CA LEU A 21 7.04 9.63 0.48
C LEU A 21 7.35 10.23 1.86
N CYS A 22 6.32 10.55 2.64
CA CYS A 22 6.51 10.77 4.07
C CYS A 22 6.97 9.47 4.74
N LEU A 23 7.52 9.60 5.95
CA LEU A 23 8.01 8.46 6.73
C LEU A 23 6.94 7.36 6.91
N GLU A 24 5.69 7.74 7.19
CA GLU A 24 4.60 6.77 7.37
C GLU A 24 4.28 6.00 6.09
N CYS A 25 4.16 6.71 4.96
CA CYS A 25 3.88 6.10 3.67
C CYS A 25 5.03 5.23 3.17
N GLN A 26 6.28 5.64 3.44
CA GLN A 26 7.47 4.84 3.16
C GLN A 26 7.45 3.53 3.97
N GLN A 27 7.21 3.60 5.29
CA GLN A 27 7.10 2.41 6.12
C GLN A 27 5.98 1.47 5.68
N LEU A 28 4.84 2.01 5.22
CA LEU A 28 3.74 1.21 4.69
C LEU A 28 4.14 0.50 3.38
N GLN A 29 4.86 1.21 2.50
CA GLN A 29 5.38 0.64 1.26
C GLN A 29 6.38 -0.47 1.53
N ASP A 30 7.34 -0.25 2.40
CA ASP A 30 8.38 -1.24 2.74
C ASP A 30 7.76 -2.47 3.40
N TYR A 31 6.82 -2.25 4.33
CA TYR A 31 6.05 -3.33 4.94
C TYR A 31 5.31 -4.15 3.88
N ALA A 32 4.62 -3.48 2.95
CA ALA A 32 3.90 -4.15 1.89
C ALA A 32 4.85 -4.95 0.97
N GLY A 33 6.00 -4.39 0.62
CA GLY A 33 7.04 -5.04 -0.18
C GLY A 33 7.53 -6.34 0.44
N VAL A 34 7.95 -6.30 1.71
CA VAL A 34 8.45 -7.49 2.43
C VAL A 34 7.38 -8.58 2.53
N ARG A 35 6.10 -8.23 2.75
CA ARG A 35 5.01 -9.22 2.82
C ARG A 35 4.65 -9.82 1.46
N LEU A 36 4.81 -9.07 0.38
CA LEU A 36 4.59 -9.57 -0.98
C LEU A 36 5.72 -10.50 -1.40
N GLU A 37 6.98 -10.13 -1.14
CA GLU A 37 8.15 -10.96 -1.43
C GLU A 37 8.09 -12.31 -0.72
N ARG A 38 7.67 -12.32 0.55
CA ARG A 38 7.54 -13.55 1.36
C ARG A 38 6.18 -14.24 1.22
N CYS A 39 5.36 -13.84 0.24
CA CYS A 39 4.04 -14.42 0.10
C CYS A 39 4.13 -15.86 -0.44
N ARG A 40 3.52 -16.81 0.29
CA ARG A 40 3.44 -18.22 -0.14
C ARG A 40 2.74 -18.44 -1.48
N PHE A 41 1.92 -17.50 -1.92
CA PHE A 41 1.19 -17.57 -3.18
C PHE A 41 1.95 -16.91 -4.34
N GLY A 42 3.05 -16.18 -4.06
CA GLY A 42 3.89 -15.56 -5.08
C GLY A 42 3.10 -14.76 -6.12
N ALA A 43 3.28 -15.14 -7.39
CA ALA A 43 2.61 -14.52 -8.53
C ALA A 43 1.10 -14.84 -8.61
N GLU A 44 0.68 -16.00 -8.09
CA GLU A 44 -0.73 -16.42 -8.05
C GLU A 44 -1.50 -15.81 -6.87
N LYS A 45 -0.85 -14.89 -6.14
CA LYS A 45 -1.45 -14.22 -4.99
C LYS A 45 -2.72 -13.47 -5.41
N PRO A 46 -3.89 -13.81 -4.83
CA PRO A 46 -5.11 -13.06 -5.09
C PRO A 46 -5.05 -11.66 -4.45
N THR A 47 -6.07 -10.85 -4.71
CA THR A 47 -6.24 -9.57 -4.03
C THR A 47 -6.30 -9.78 -2.51
N CYS A 48 -5.85 -8.80 -1.73
CA CYS A 48 -5.78 -8.94 -0.27
C CYS A 48 -7.15 -9.26 0.36
N SER A 49 -8.25 -8.80 -0.24
CA SER A 49 -9.63 -9.09 0.19
C SER A 49 -10.03 -10.55 0.00
N ASN A 50 -9.52 -11.21 -1.04
CA ASN A 50 -9.83 -12.60 -1.38
C ASN A 50 -8.71 -13.56 -0.94
N CYS A 51 -7.72 -13.07 -0.19
CA CYS A 51 -6.58 -13.86 0.21
C CYS A 51 -6.98 -14.84 1.31
N PRO A 52 -6.78 -16.16 1.13
CA PRO A 52 -7.22 -17.17 2.11
C PRO A 52 -6.43 -17.10 3.42
N VAL A 53 -5.23 -16.50 3.41
CA VAL A 53 -4.42 -16.25 4.61
C VAL A 53 -4.01 -14.78 4.64
N HIS A 54 -4.53 -14.03 5.61
CA HIS A 54 -4.18 -12.61 5.73
C HIS A 54 -2.87 -12.40 6.46
N CYS A 55 -1.86 -11.95 5.72
CA CYS A 55 -0.52 -11.72 6.25
C CYS A 55 -0.35 -10.34 6.91
N TYR A 56 -1.06 -9.31 6.46
CA TYR A 56 -0.86 -7.95 6.98
C TYR A 56 -1.44 -7.81 8.39
N GLN A 57 -0.79 -7.06 9.28
CA GLN A 57 -1.37 -6.65 10.56
C GLN A 57 -2.63 -5.82 10.34
N LYS A 58 -3.59 -5.87 11.28
CA LYS A 58 -4.89 -5.18 11.16
C LYS A 58 -4.73 -3.70 10.82
N THR A 59 -3.92 -2.96 11.59
CA THR A 59 -3.64 -1.54 11.35
C THR A 59 -3.06 -1.27 9.96
N ARG A 60 -2.08 -2.09 9.52
CA ARG A 60 -1.48 -1.97 8.19
C ARG A 60 -2.49 -2.27 7.07
N ARG A 61 -3.42 -3.22 7.28
CA ARG A 61 -4.51 -3.48 6.32
C ARG A 61 -5.45 -2.30 6.20
N ASP A 62 -5.79 -1.66 7.31
CA ASP A 62 -6.71 -0.52 7.31
C ASP A 62 -6.06 0.69 6.62
N GLN A 63 -4.76 0.93 6.84
CA GLN A 63 -3.97 1.90 6.06
C GLN A 63 -3.98 1.59 4.56
N VAL A 64 -3.74 0.33 4.16
CA VAL A 64 -3.81 -0.06 2.73
C VAL A 64 -5.20 0.15 2.14
N LYS A 65 -6.27 -0.15 2.89
CA LYS A 65 -7.64 0.10 2.42
C LYS A 65 -7.88 1.59 2.19
N ALA A 66 -7.38 2.47 3.07
CA ALA A 66 -7.47 3.90 2.90
C ALA A 66 -6.74 4.37 1.64
N VAL A 67 -5.50 3.88 1.42
CA VAL A 67 -4.73 4.15 0.20
C VAL A 67 -5.50 3.70 -1.05
N MET A 68 -6.01 2.47 -1.07
CA MET A 68 -6.73 1.91 -2.21
C MET A 68 -8.01 2.70 -2.52
N ARG A 69 -8.78 3.05 -1.49
CA ARG A 69 -10.02 3.85 -1.63
C ARG A 69 -9.75 5.25 -2.18
N TYR A 70 -8.66 5.88 -1.74
CA TYR A 70 -8.31 7.21 -2.19
C TYR A 70 -7.66 7.21 -3.58
N ALA A 71 -6.64 6.39 -3.79
CA ALA A 71 -5.84 6.42 -5.00
C ALA A 71 -6.46 5.64 -6.17
N GLY A 72 -7.26 4.60 -5.92
CA GLY A 72 -7.86 3.76 -6.96
C GLY A 72 -8.61 4.54 -8.04
N PRO A 73 -9.58 5.40 -7.68
CA PRO A 73 -10.30 6.24 -8.65
C PRO A 73 -9.44 7.30 -9.35
N ARG A 74 -8.23 7.57 -8.86
CA ARG A 74 -7.31 8.63 -9.36
C ARG A 74 -6.17 8.07 -10.22
N MET A 75 -6.20 6.77 -10.52
CA MET A 75 -5.24 6.09 -11.39
C MET A 75 -5.72 5.92 -12.83
N LEU A 76 -6.98 6.28 -13.10
CA LEU A 76 -7.59 6.38 -14.43
C LEU A 76 -7.53 7.84 -14.90
#